data_AF-A0A714YMI2-F1
#
_entry.id   AF-A0A714YMI2-F1
#
_cell.length_a   1.000
_cell.length_b   1.000
_cell.length_c   1.000
_cell.angle_alpha   90.00
_cell.angle_beta   90.00
_cell.angle_gamma   90.00
#
_symmetry.space_group_name_H-M   'P 1'
#
loop_
_entity.id
_entity.type
_entity.pdbx_description
1 polymer ?
#
loop_
_entity_poly.entity_id
_entity_poly.type
_entity_poly.pdbx_seq_one_letter_code
_entity_poly.pdbx_strand_id
1 'polypeptide(L)'
;MSEKLIKESRKVFMHMASLFYEMKINTLKEIRLDEVDVLMEDDAFMEGIYKESIKNAGAAFKKVVRAEYYEQGHSVKMVDKEVVLITLRVNHKRR
;
A
#
# COMPACT_ATOMS: atom_id res chain seq x y z
N MET A 1 6.41 10.70 -20.92
CA MET A 1 5.82 9.45 -20.38
C MET A 1 4.31 9.64 -20.32
N SER A 2 3.48 8.64 -20.64
CA SER A 2 2.02 8.83 -20.76
C SER A 2 1.35 8.99 -19.38
N GLU A 3 0.49 10.00 -19.23
CA GLU A 3 -0.32 10.24 -18.02
C GLU A 3 -1.16 9.01 -17.63
N LYS A 4 -1.61 8.25 -18.63
CA LYS A 4 -2.37 7.01 -18.45
C LYS A 4 -1.56 5.96 -17.68
N LEU A 5 -0.27 5.81 -17.98
CA LEU A 5 0.61 4.85 -17.32
C LEU A 5 0.84 5.19 -15.85
N ILE A 6 0.97 6.48 -15.53
CA ILE A 6 1.14 6.95 -14.15
C ILE A 6 -0.12 6.66 -13.34
N LYS A 7 -1.31 6.95 -13.90
CA LYS A 7 -2.59 6.67 -13.24
C LYS A 7 -2.77 5.18 -12.96
N GLU A 8 -2.50 4.32 -13.94
CA GLU A 8 -2.63 2.87 -13.76
C GLU A 8 -1.58 2.32 -12.76
N SER A 9 -0.34 2.82 -12.81
CA SER A 9 0.69 2.44 -11.83
C SER A 9 0.27 2.77 -10.39
N ARG A 10 -0.33 3.95 -10.18
CA ARG A 10 -0.86 4.37 -8.87
C ARG A 10 -2.01 3.48 -8.40
N LYS A 11 -2.95 3.14 -9.29
CA LYS A 11 -4.07 2.24 -8.96
C LYS A 11 -3.58 0.86 -8.51
N VAL A 12 -2.69 0.24 -9.29
CA VAL A 12 -2.17 -1.10 -8.97
C VAL A 12 -1.39 -1.07 -7.67
N PHE A 13 -0.54 -0.06 -7.47
CA PHE A 13 0.23 0.08 -6.23
C PHE A 13 -0.68 0.28 -5.02
N MET A 14 -1.70 1.15 -5.13
CA MET A 14 -2.69 1.37 -4.08
C MET A 14 -3.43 0.07 -3.74
N HIS A 15 -3.83 -0.69 -4.75
CA HIS A 15 -4.50 -1.98 -4.55
C HIS A 15 -3.59 -2.97 -3.79
N MET A 16 -2.31 -3.08 -4.18
CA MET A 16 -1.36 -3.94 -3.47
C MET A 16 -1.14 -3.49 -2.02
N ALA A 17 -0.99 -2.19 -1.77
CA ALA A 17 -0.81 -1.65 -0.42
C ALA A 17 -2.04 -1.93 0.45
N SER A 18 -3.24 -1.80 -0.09
CA SER A 18 -4.49 -2.15 0.62
C SER A 18 -4.55 -3.64 0.94
N LEU A 19 -4.15 -4.53 0.02
CA LEU A 19 -4.13 -5.98 0.29
C LEU A 19 -3.15 -6.33 1.42
N PHE A 20 -1.93 -5.79 1.40
CA PHE A 20 -0.97 -6.01 2.47
C PHE A 20 -1.48 -5.48 3.82
N TYR A 21 -2.16 -4.33 3.81
CA TYR A 21 -2.81 -3.78 4.99
C TYR A 21 -3.88 -4.73 5.54
N GLU A 22 -4.82 -5.18 4.70
CA GLU A 22 -5.90 -6.08 5.11
C GLU A 22 -5.37 -7.40 5.65
N MET A 23 -4.37 -7.99 5.00
CA MET A 23 -3.71 -9.20 5.48
C MET A 23 -3.09 -8.99 6.86
N LYS A 24 -2.40 -7.86 7.09
CA LYS A 24 -1.77 -7.55 8.38
C LYS A 24 -2.80 -7.37 9.48
N ILE A 25 -3.89 -6.64 9.22
CA ILE A 25 -4.98 -6.46 10.19
C ILE A 25 -5.66 -7.79 10.51
N ASN A 26 -5.97 -8.61 9.52
CA ASN A 26 -6.59 -9.92 9.76
C ASN A 26 -5.68 -10.83 10.59
N THR A 27 -4.37 -10.83 10.30
CA THR A 27 -3.37 -11.57 11.09
C THR A 27 -3.32 -11.07 12.54
N LEU A 28 -3.38 -9.75 12.75
CA LEU A 28 -3.41 -9.17 14.10
C LEU A 28 -4.70 -9.55 14.85
N LYS A 29 -5.84 -9.57 14.16
CA LYS A 29 -7.12 -10.01 14.71
C LYS A 29 -7.10 -11.47 15.15
N GLU A 30 -6.37 -12.33 14.45
CA GLU A 30 -6.23 -13.74 14.82
C GLU A 30 -5.26 -13.97 15.99
N ILE A 31 -4.20 -13.16 16.10
CA ILE A 31 -3.14 -13.36 17.12
C ILE A 31 -3.41 -12.59 18.41
N ARG A 32 -4.04 -11.40 18.33
CA ARG A 32 -4.22 -10.46 19.44
C ARG A 32 -5.67 -10.00 19.58
N LEU A 33 -6.59 -10.96 19.63
CA LEU A 33 -8.03 -10.73 19.66
C LEU A 33 -8.47 -9.62 20.63
N ASP A 34 -7.91 -9.59 21.84
CA ASP A 34 -8.35 -8.69 22.91
C ASP A 34 -7.73 -7.28 22.84
N GLU A 35 -6.62 -7.12 22.12
CA GLU A 35 -5.87 -5.86 22.05
C GLU A 35 -6.03 -5.15 20.70
N VAL A 36 -6.54 -5.85 19.69
CA VAL A 36 -6.49 -5.36 18.31
C VAL A 36 -7.28 -4.07 18.12
N ASP A 37 -8.43 -3.95 18.77
CA ASP A 37 -9.31 -2.78 18.63
C ASP A 37 -8.66 -1.54 19.27
N VAL A 38 -8.04 -1.72 20.45
CA VAL A 38 -7.28 -0.66 21.13
C VAL A 38 -6.07 -0.23 20.29
N LEU A 39 -5.35 -1.20 19.71
CA LEU A 39 -4.22 -0.91 18.82
C LEU A 39 -4.66 -0.23 17.52
N MET A 40 -5.85 -0.52 17.01
CA MET A 40 -6.40 0.10 15.80
C MET A 40 -6.88 1.56 16.02
N GLU A 41 -7.07 1.97 17.27
CA GLU A 41 -7.30 3.36 17.68
C GLU A 41 -6.01 4.16 17.85
N ASP A 42 -4.86 3.50 18.08
CA ASP A 42 -3.56 4.14 18.19
C ASP A 42 -3.05 4.58 16.80
N ASP A 43 -3.10 5.90 16.56
CA ASP A 43 -2.66 6.52 15.31
C ASP A 43 -1.17 6.22 14.98
N ALA A 44 -0.29 6.11 15.99
CA ALA A 44 1.13 5.84 15.77
C ALA A 44 1.40 4.37 15.42
N PHE A 45 0.67 3.45 16.05
CA PHE A 45 0.67 2.04 15.70
C PHE A 45 0.18 1.84 14.26
N MET A 46 -0.98 2.42 13.92
CA MET A 46 -1.58 2.30 12.59
C MET A 46 -0.72 2.93 11.49
N GLU A 47 -0.07 4.05 11.77
CA GLU A 47 0.91 4.67 10.89
C GLU A 47 2.09 3.71 10.57
N GLY A 48 2.54 2.93 11.55
CA GLY A 48 3.53 1.87 11.35
C GLY A 48 3.04 0.79 10.39
N ILE A 49 1.80 0.33 10.54
CA ILE A 49 1.16 -0.68 9.70
C ILE A 49 1.00 -0.18 8.25
N TYR A 50 0.58 1.08 8.05
CA TYR A 50 0.47 1.64 6.71
C TYR A 50 1.83 1.74 6.02
N LYS A 51 2.87 2.21 6.73
CA LYS A 51 4.24 2.29 6.21
C LYS A 51 4.79 0.92 5.84
N GLU A 52 4.54 -0.10 6.67
CA GLU A 52 4.92 -1.49 6.38
C GLU A 52 4.21 -2.00 5.12
N SER A 53 2.90 -1.77 5.00
CA SER A 53 2.10 -2.16 3.83
C SER A 53 2.59 -1.50 2.54
N ILE A 54 2.93 -0.20 2.58
CA ILE A 54 3.51 0.54 1.45
C ILE A 54 4.91 0.00 1.10
N LYS A 55 5.72 -0.36 2.09
CA LYS A 55 7.04 -0.96 1.89
C LYS A 55 6.92 -2.32 1.21
N ASN A 56 5.99 -3.17 1.67
CA ASN A 56 5.75 -4.50 1.11
C ASN A 56 5.18 -4.41 -0.32
N ALA A 57 4.24 -3.49 -0.56
CA ALA A 57 3.77 -3.16 -1.90
C ALA A 57 4.92 -2.70 -2.80
N GLY A 58 5.83 -1.86 -2.30
CA GLY A 58 7.00 -1.41 -3.05
C GLY A 58 8.05 -2.48 -3.32
N ALA A 59 8.12 -3.54 -2.50
CA ALA A 59 8.98 -4.70 -2.75
C ALA A 59 8.36 -5.65 -3.78
N ALA A 60 7.03 -5.85 -3.73
CA ALA A 60 6.29 -6.72 -4.63
C ALA A 60 6.01 -6.08 -6.01
N PHE A 61 5.80 -4.76 -6.05
CA PHE A 61 5.58 -4.03 -7.29
C PHE A 61 6.91 -3.89 -8.02
N LYS A 62 7.07 -4.65 -9.11
CA LYS A 62 8.30 -4.68 -9.90
C LYS A 62 8.75 -3.26 -10.25
N LYS A 63 10.01 -2.93 -9.93
CA LYS A 63 10.70 -1.80 -10.58
C LYS A 63 10.99 -2.27 -11.99
N VAL A 64 10.39 -1.65 -13.01
CA VAL A 64 10.68 -1.98 -14.41
C VAL A 64 12.19 -1.99 -14.62
N VAL A 65 12.76 -3.17 -14.77
CA VAL A 65 14.07 -3.35 -15.39
C VAL A 65 13.80 -3.18 -16.86
N ARG A 66 14.45 -2.20 -17.50
CA ARG A 66 14.52 -2.09 -18.97
C ARG A 66 14.76 -3.48 -19.55
N ALA A 67 13.74 -4.15 -20.08
CA ALA A 67 13.92 -5.49 -20.64
C ALA A 67 13.51 -5.55 -22.11
N GLU A 68 12.44 -4.90 -22.55
CA GLU A 68 12.04 -5.03 -23.96
C GLU A 68 11.65 -3.68 -24.54
N TYR A 69 12.24 -3.39 -25.70
CA TYR A 69 12.34 -2.09 -26.38
C TYR A 69 11.00 -1.40 -26.72
N TYR A 70 9.86 -1.94 -26.29
CA TYR A 70 8.52 -1.42 -26.61
C TYR A 70 7.49 -1.46 -25.47
N GLU A 71 7.79 -1.98 -24.27
CA GLU A 71 6.81 -2.01 -23.17
C GLU A 71 7.01 -0.86 -22.17
N GLN A 72 6.05 0.07 -22.15
CA GLN A 72 5.89 1.04 -21.06
C GLN A 72 5.36 0.32 -19.81
N GLY A 73 6.27 -0.21 -18.99
CA GLY A 73 5.92 -0.90 -17.74
C GLY A 73 5.57 0.04 -16.57
N HIS A 74 4.86 -0.49 -15.58
CA HIS A 74 4.54 0.21 -14.33
C HIS A 74 5.70 0.18 -13.33
N SER A 75 6.07 1.33 -12.74
CA SER A 75 7.19 1.42 -11.79
C SER A 75 6.78 2.06 -10.47
N VAL A 76 7.29 1.54 -9.34
CA VAL A 76 7.12 2.14 -8.00
C VAL A 76 7.53 3.61 -7.99
N LYS A 77 8.52 3.99 -8.80
CA LYS A 77 9.00 5.38 -8.90
C LYS A 77 7.93 6.35 -9.42
N MET A 78 6.86 5.83 -10.04
CA MET A 78 5.75 6.62 -10.56
C MET A 78 4.64 6.85 -9.51
N VAL A 79 4.80 6.30 -8.31
CA VAL A 79 3.80 6.34 -7.25
C VAL A 79 4.26 7.28 -6.14
N ASP A 80 3.36 8.20 -5.78
CA ASP A 80 3.52 9.04 -4.62
C ASP A 80 3.08 8.26 -3.37
N LYS A 81 4.05 7.92 -2.52
CA LYS A 81 3.81 7.12 -1.32
C LYS A 81 3.05 7.88 -0.25
N GLU A 82 3.15 9.21 -0.22
CA GLU A 82 2.44 10.04 0.75
C GLU A 82 0.95 10.07 0.43
N VAL A 83 0.59 10.18 -0.84
CA VAL A 83 -0.80 10.05 -1.30
C VAL A 83 -1.37 8.67 -0.94
N VAL A 84 -0.59 7.60 -1.11
CA VAL A 84 -1.02 6.23 -0.73
C VAL A 84 -1.25 6.13 0.78
N LEU A 85 -0.34 6.68 1.59
CA LEU A 85 -0.46 6.72 3.05
C LEU A 85 -1.74 7.45 3.49
N ILE A 86 -1.98 8.65 2.97
CA ILE A 86 -3.19 9.44 3.26
C ILE A 86 -4.45 8.65 2.89
N THR A 87 -4.44 8.01 1.72
CA THR A 87 -5.59 7.23 1.23
C THR A 87 -5.87 6.02 2.12
N LEU A 88 -4.84 5.30 2.57
CA LEU A 88 -4.99 4.19 3.52
C LEU A 88 -5.59 4.66 4.85
N ARG A 89 -5.11 5.79 5.38
CA ARG A 89 -5.62 6.38 6.62
C ARG A 89 -7.10 6.77 6.49
N VAL A 90 -7.49 7.40 5.38
CA VAL A 90 -8.90 7.77 5.11
C VAL A 90 -9.77 6.53 5.00
N ASN A 91 -9.31 5.48 4.34
CA ASN A 91 -10.06 4.23 4.19
C ASN A 91 -10.26 3.51 5.53
N HIS A 92 -9.25 3.50 6.40
CA HIS A 92 -9.37 2.97 7.77
C HIS A 92 -10.43 3.72 8.56
N LYS A 93 -10.36 5.05 8.61
CA LYS A 93 -11.31 5.88 9.38
C LYS A 93 -12.76 5.84 8.87
N ARG A 94 -13.00 5.33 7.66
CA ARG A 94 -14.33 5.16 7.07
C ARG A 94 -14.96 3.80 7.35
N ARG A 95 -14.15 2.81 7.74
CA ARG A 95 -14.61 1.47 8.12
C ARG A 95 -14.92 1.44 9.61
#